data_AF-A0A918JFG6-F1
#
_entry.id   AF-A0A918JFG6-F1
#
_cell.length_a   1.000
_cell.length_b   1.000
_cell.length_c   1.000
_cell.angle_alpha   90.00
_cell.angle_beta   90.00
_cell.angle_gamma   90.00
#
_symmetry.space_group_name_H-M   'P 1'
#
loop_
_entity.id
_entity.type
_entity.pdbx_description
1 polymer ?
#
loop_
_entity_poly.entity_id
_entity_poly.type
_entity_poly.pdbx_seq_one_letter_code
_entity_poly.pdbx_strand_id
1 'polypeptide(L)'
;MKPFNSLREAAEYAVTLSDGWHFANTSETYEKESLLPLAQTSDEEDPIDEDNFYLVSSGGSIGLCEDAEDIDWLFIANAEKDTVLPDVYSASTDNCFCSQCGHRLAPGANFCDECGAKLN
;
A
#
# COMPACT_ATOMS: atom_id res chain seq x y z
N MET A 1 4.72 -1.61 -2.21
CA MET A 1 3.83 -0.96 -1.22
C MET A 1 3.77 -1.83 0.01
N LYS A 2 3.52 -1.26 1.19
CA LYS A 2 3.43 -2.05 2.44
C LYS A 2 1.98 -2.07 2.94
N PRO A 3 1.38 -3.26 3.16
CA PRO A 3 0.02 -3.38 3.68
C PRO A 3 -0.04 -3.27 5.22
N PHE A 4 -1.18 -2.81 5.72
CA PHE A 4 -1.50 -2.59 7.14
C PHE A 4 -2.97 -2.88 7.40
N ASN A 5 -3.29 -3.33 8.61
CA ASN A 5 -4.67 -3.72 8.98
C ASN A 5 -5.41 -2.59 9.73
N SER A 6 -4.85 -1.39 9.77
CA SER A 6 -5.47 -0.21 10.40
C SER A 6 -4.91 1.06 9.79
N LEU A 7 -5.72 2.12 9.76
CA LEU A 7 -5.30 3.42 9.23
C LEU A 7 -4.22 4.02 10.12
N ARG A 8 -4.30 3.81 11.43
CA ARG A 8 -3.30 4.27 12.39
C ARG A 8 -1.93 3.66 12.13
N GLU A 9 -1.82 2.34 11.95
CA GLU A 9 -0.53 1.72 11.66
C GLU A 9 0.04 2.20 10.31
N ALA A 10 -0.83 2.36 9.31
CA ALA A 10 -0.45 2.92 8.02
C ALA A 10 0.08 4.36 8.16
N ALA A 11 -0.62 5.20 8.93
CA ALA A 11 -0.23 6.58 9.22
C ALA A 11 1.07 6.65 10.02
N GLU A 12 1.26 5.81 11.03
CA GLU A 12 2.50 5.71 11.82
C GLU A 12 3.70 5.36 10.93
N TYR A 13 3.51 4.50 9.92
CA TYR A 13 4.55 4.21 8.94
C TYR A 13 4.73 5.36 7.94
N ALA A 14 3.65 5.93 7.42
CA ALA A 14 3.69 7.03 6.46
C ALA A 14 4.47 8.24 7.02
N VAL A 15 4.28 8.59 8.31
CA VAL A 15 5.01 9.70 8.95
C VAL A 15 6.52 9.47 9.08
N THR A 16 7.00 8.25 8.84
CA THR A 16 8.44 7.97 8.74
C THR A 16 9.00 8.26 7.34
N LEU A 17 8.14 8.39 6.33
CA LEU A 17 8.48 8.58 4.93
C LEU A 17 8.22 10.00 4.42
N SER A 18 7.19 10.66 4.95
CA SER A 18 6.81 12.03 4.60
C SER A 18 6.47 12.84 5.86
N ASP A 19 6.55 14.16 5.74
CA ASP A 19 6.16 15.11 6.80
C ASP A 19 4.81 15.77 6.54
N GLY A 20 4.22 15.56 5.35
CA GLY A 20 2.95 16.19 4.96
C GLY A 20 2.19 15.43 3.88
N TRP A 21 0.86 15.49 3.98
CA TRP A 21 -0.10 14.85 3.08
C TRP A 21 -1.18 15.84 2.67
N HIS A 22 -1.88 15.52 1.60
CA HIS A 22 -3.11 16.18 1.22
C HIS A 22 -4.15 15.15 0.85
N PHE A 23 -5.41 15.48 1.08
CA PHE A 23 -6.50 14.60 0.68
C PHE A 23 -6.59 14.55 -0.84
N ALA A 24 -6.80 13.37 -1.43
CA ALA A 24 -6.87 13.24 -2.89
C ALA A 24 -8.01 14.09 -3.51
N ASN A 25 -9.11 14.25 -2.78
CA ASN A 25 -10.34 14.90 -3.26
C ASN A 25 -10.54 16.34 -2.77
N THR A 26 -9.70 16.86 -1.87
CA THR A 26 -9.83 18.22 -1.31
C THR A 26 -8.48 18.94 -1.26
N SER A 27 -8.51 20.26 -1.11
CA SER A 27 -7.29 21.06 -0.89
C SER A 27 -6.81 21.03 0.57
N GLU A 28 -7.32 20.11 1.39
CA GLU A 28 -6.93 19.97 2.80
C GLU A 28 -5.58 19.29 2.90
N THR A 29 -4.73 19.85 3.77
CA THR A 29 -3.39 19.34 4.05
C THR A 29 -3.31 18.85 5.48
N TYR A 30 -2.63 17.73 5.67
CA TYR A 30 -2.43 17.10 6.97
C TYR A 30 -0.94 17.04 7.26
N GLU A 31 -0.60 17.33 8.51
CA GLU A 31 0.73 17.09 9.07
C GLU A 31 0.64 15.92 10.06
N LYS A 32 1.80 15.40 10.47
CA LYS A 32 1.91 14.29 11.44
C LYS A 32 0.99 14.45 12.66
N GLU A 33 0.94 15.64 13.24
CA GLU A 33 0.19 15.90 14.48
C GLU A 33 -1.32 15.83 14.28
N SER A 34 -1.80 16.04 13.06
CA SER A 34 -3.23 15.96 12.71
C SER A 34 -3.61 14.61 12.10
N LEU A 35 -2.68 13.95 11.38
CA LEU A 35 -2.94 12.69 10.71
C LEU A 35 -3.11 11.52 11.69
N LEU A 36 -2.23 11.41 12.70
CA LEU A 36 -2.26 10.27 13.64
C LEU A 36 -3.54 10.22 14.48
N PRO A 37 -4.02 11.33 15.09
CA PRO A 37 -5.28 11.30 15.84
C PRO A 37 -6.48 11.03 14.93
N LEU A 38 -6.49 11.59 13.71
CA LEU A 38 -7.55 11.34 12.73
C LEU A 38 -7.61 9.87 12.33
N ALA A 39 -6.46 9.27 12.04
CA ALA A 39 -6.35 7.85 11.73
C ALA A 39 -6.88 6.97 12.87
N GLN A 40 -6.51 7.29 14.10
CA GLN A 40 -7.02 6.58 15.27
C GLN A 40 -8.54 6.71 15.43
N THR A 41 -9.09 7.93 15.32
CA THR A 41 -10.55 8.13 15.42
C THR A 41 -11.29 7.40 14.31
N SER A 42 -10.74 7.38 13.09
CA SER A 42 -11.32 6.63 11.97
C SER A 42 -11.38 5.13 12.28
N ASP A 43 -10.29 4.53 12.75
CA ASP A 43 -10.25 3.11 13.10
C ASP A 43 -11.22 2.74 14.23
N GLU A 44 -11.47 3.67 15.17
CA GLU A 44 -12.41 3.47 16.28
C GLU A 44 -13.88 3.57 15.84
N GLU A 45 -14.20 4.45 14.89
CA GLU A 45 -15.58 4.67 14.41
C GLU A 45 -15.99 3.69 13.31
N ASP A 46 -15.08 3.36 12.40
CA ASP A 46 -15.33 2.50 11.23
C ASP A 46 -14.12 1.58 11.02
N PRO A 47 -14.04 0.45 11.76
CA PRO A 47 -12.95 -0.50 11.61
C PRO A 47 -12.99 -1.15 10.23
N ILE A 48 -11.82 -1.33 9.64
CA ILE A 48 -11.65 -1.97 8.33
C ILE A 48 -12.13 -3.43 8.35
N ASP A 49 -12.72 -3.88 7.25
CA ASP A 49 -13.12 -5.28 7.05
C ASP A 49 -11.90 -6.21 6.97
N GLU A 50 -12.06 -7.50 7.29
CA GLU A 50 -10.99 -8.51 7.32
C GLU A 50 -10.35 -8.72 5.93
N ASP A 51 -11.13 -8.51 4.87
CA ASP A 51 -10.67 -8.63 3.48
C ASP A 51 -10.02 -7.34 2.92
N ASN A 52 -10.13 -6.22 3.67
CA ASN A 52 -9.61 -4.91 3.27
C ASN A 52 -8.31 -4.57 4.02
N PHE A 53 -7.42 -3.83 3.37
CA PHE A 53 -6.18 -3.38 4.02
C PHE A 53 -5.73 -2.01 3.51
N TYR A 54 -5.05 -1.27 4.38
CA TYR A 54 -4.40 -0.03 4.00
C TYR A 54 -3.03 -0.29 3.39
N LEU A 55 -2.66 0.51 2.40
CA LEU A 55 -1.37 0.46 1.71
C LEU A 55 -0.64 1.77 1.89
N VAL A 56 0.66 1.66 2.19
CA VAL A 56 1.56 2.81 2.14
C VAL A 56 2.52 2.67 0.97
N SER A 57 2.57 3.70 0.14
CA SER A 57 3.51 3.82 -0.97
C SER A 57 4.94 4.06 -0.47
N SER A 58 5.92 4.03 -1.38
CA SER A 58 7.31 4.37 -1.04
C SER A 58 7.49 5.83 -0.60
N GLY A 59 6.66 6.76 -1.09
CA GLY A 59 6.68 8.16 -0.69
C GLY A 59 5.80 8.49 0.52
N GLY A 60 5.10 7.51 1.09
CA GLY A 60 4.26 7.69 2.28
C GLY A 60 2.81 8.05 1.99
N SER A 61 2.33 7.96 0.74
CA SER A 61 0.90 8.06 0.43
C SER A 61 0.17 6.84 1.00
N ILE A 62 -1.04 7.06 1.51
CA ILE A 62 -1.89 6.04 2.14
C ILE A 62 -3.11 5.81 1.26
N GLY A 63 -3.32 4.57 0.86
CA GLY A 63 -4.52 4.12 0.15
C GLY A 63 -5.23 3.01 0.89
N LEU A 64 -6.52 2.86 0.63
CA LEU A 64 -7.32 1.71 1.03
C LEU A 64 -7.40 0.75 -0.15
N CYS A 65 -7.17 -0.53 0.08
CA CYS A 65 -7.37 -1.56 -0.92
C CYS A 65 -8.52 -2.46 -0.48
N GLU A 66 -9.51 -2.58 -1.36
CA GLU A 66 -10.66 -3.44 -1.18
C GLU A 66 -10.47 -4.71 -2.02
N ASP A 67 -10.63 -5.88 -1.39
CA ASP A 67 -10.53 -7.19 -2.03
C ASP A 67 -9.23 -7.47 -2.83
N ALA A 68 -8.15 -6.74 -2.52
CA ALA A 68 -6.88 -6.79 -3.26
C ALA A 68 -6.98 -6.45 -4.77
N GLU A 69 -8.03 -5.73 -5.19
CA GLU A 69 -8.24 -5.34 -6.58
C GLU A 69 -7.78 -3.89 -6.82
N ASP A 70 -8.57 -2.94 -6.34
CA ASP A 70 -8.38 -1.51 -6.57
C ASP A 70 -7.83 -0.81 -5.33
N ILE A 71 -7.06 0.26 -5.54
CA ILE A 71 -6.51 1.12 -4.49
C ILE A 71 -7.17 2.49 -4.56
N ASP A 72 -7.95 2.80 -3.54
CA ASP A 72 -8.46 4.15 -3.30
C ASP A 72 -7.48 4.94 -2.45
N TRP A 73 -6.76 5.86 -3.10
CA TRP A 73 -5.80 6.72 -2.41
C TRP A 73 -6.50 7.80 -1.59
N LEU A 74 -6.39 7.68 -0.26
CA LEU A 74 -7.01 8.61 0.68
C LEU A 74 -6.12 9.83 0.95
N PHE A 75 -4.84 9.57 1.25
CA PHE A 75 -3.87 10.60 1.63
C PHE A 75 -2.65 10.54 0.71
N ILE A 76 -2.43 11.60 -0.08
CA ILE A 76 -1.28 11.67 -0.99
C ILE A 76 -0.15 12.43 -0.29
N ALA A 77 1.01 11.80 -0.17
CA ALA A 77 2.20 12.46 0.36
C ALA A 77 2.62 13.60 -0.58
N ASN A 78 3.11 14.70 -0.03
CA ASN A 78 3.54 15.84 -0.84
C ASN A 78 4.66 15.47 -1.83
N ALA A 79 5.49 14.48 -1.49
CA ALA A 79 6.54 13.94 -2.36
C ALA A 79 5.99 13.24 -3.63
N GLU A 80 4.76 12.71 -3.56
CA GLU A 80 4.13 11.94 -4.65
C GLU A 80 2.96 12.68 -5.29
N LYS A 81 2.74 13.95 -4.94
CA LYS A 81 1.64 14.79 -5.45
C LYS A 81 1.58 14.86 -6.98
N ASP A 82 2.72 14.95 -7.63
CA ASP A 82 2.83 15.03 -9.10
C ASP A 82 3.12 13.67 -9.74
N THR A 83 3.09 12.58 -8.95
CA THR A 83 3.37 11.23 -9.42
C THR A 83 2.08 10.47 -9.66
N VAL A 84 2.06 9.66 -10.72
CA VAL A 84 0.94 8.73 -10.95
C VAL A 84 1.13 7.52 -10.05
N LEU A 85 0.33 7.46 -8.98
CA LEU A 85 0.23 6.26 -8.14
C LEU A 85 -0.60 5.20 -8.88
N PRO A 86 -0.26 3.91 -8.75
CA PRO A 86 -1.05 2.86 -9.35
C PRO A 86 -2.42 2.76 -8.65
N ASP A 87 -3.45 2.65 -9.47
CA ASP A 87 -4.85 2.42 -9.10
C ASP A 87 -5.16 0.97 -8.74
N VAL A 88 -4.27 0.04 -9.08
CA VAL A 88 -4.43 -1.39 -8.78
C VAL A 88 -3.38 -1.88 -7.79
N TYR A 89 -3.82 -2.75 -6.87
CA TYR A 89 -2.89 -3.40 -5.97
C TYR A 89 -2.12 -4.48 -6.70
N SER A 90 -0.98 -4.08 -7.24
CA SER A 90 0.09 -5.01 -7.53
C SER A 90 0.83 -5.24 -6.22
N ALA A 91 0.48 -6.33 -5.51
CA ALA A 91 1.38 -6.95 -4.55
C ALA A 91 2.68 -7.16 -5.30
N SER A 92 3.62 -6.22 -5.14
CA SER A 92 4.82 -6.12 -5.94
C SER A 92 5.61 -7.37 -5.68
N THR A 93 5.32 -8.36 -6.51
CA THR A 93 6.18 -9.46 -6.80
C THR A 93 7.34 -8.75 -7.43
N ASP A 94 8.40 -8.53 -6.65
CA ASP A 94 9.74 -8.62 -7.21
C ASP A 94 9.66 -9.69 -8.29
N ASN A 95 9.93 -9.31 -9.54
CA ASN A 95 9.86 -10.23 -10.67
C ASN A 95 10.77 -11.42 -10.35
N CYS A 96 10.20 -12.41 -9.67
CA CYS A 96 10.89 -13.60 -9.26
C CYS A 96 11.02 -14.34 -10.56
N PHE A 97 12.18 -14.19 -11.20
CA PHE A 97 12.52 -15.04 -12.31
C PHE A 97 12.98 -16.35 -11.72
N CYS A 98 12.54 -17.46 -12.34
CA CYS A 98 13.07 -18.75 -11.98
C CYS A 98 14.58 -18.75 -12.18
N SER A 99 15.34 -19.07 -11.14
CA SER A 99 16.80 -19.18 -11.22
C SER A 99 17.26 -20.32 -12.15
N GLN A 100 16.37 -21.26 -12.48
CA GLN A 100 16.65 -22.37 -13.39
C GLN A 100 16.36 -22.04 -14.86
N CYS A 101 15.19 -21.48 -15.19
CA CYS A 101 14.79 -21.26 -16.58
C CYS A 101 14.63 -19.79 -16.97
N GLY A 102 14.66 -18.85 -16.02
CA GLY A 102 14.45 -17.43 -16.26
C GLY A 102 12.98 -17.04 -16.52
N HIS A 103 12.03 -17.98 -16.38
CA HIS A 103 10.60 -17.69 -16.53
C HIS A 103 10.11 -16.77 -15.40
N ARG A 104 9.20 -15.86 -15.72
CA ARG A 104 8.57 -14.98 -14.72
C ARG A 104 7.62 -15.80 -13.85
N LEU A 105 7.86 -15.80 -12.54
CA LEU A 105 7.06 -16.56 -11.58
C LEU A 105 5.89 -15.72 -11.08
N ALA A 106 4.78 -16.38 -10.81
CA ALA A 106 3.65 -15.77 -10.13
C ALA A 106 4.00 -15.47 -8.65
N PRO A 107 3.41 -14.43 -8.05
CA PRO A 107 3.57 -14.15 -6.63
C PRO A 107 3.19 -15.34 -5.75
N GLY A 108 4.06 -15.71 -4.83
CA GLY A 108 3.84 -16.82 -3.89
C GLY A 108 3.93 -18.21 -4.53
N ALA A 109 4.41 -18.33 -5.77
CA ALA A 109 4.62 -19.62 -6.40
C ALA A 109 5.68 -20.45 -5.62
N ASN A 110 5.30 -21.65 -5.20
CA ASN A 110 6.23 -22.61 -4.58
C ASN A 110 7.05 -23.38 -5.64
N PHE A 111 6.58 -23.38 -6.89
CA PHE A 111 7.19 -24.09 -8.01
C PHE A 111 7.08 -23.24 -9.28
N CYS A 112 8.02 -23.41 -10.21
CA CYS A 112 7.95 -22.77 -11.51
C CYS A 112 6.95 -23.50 -12.43
N ASP A 113 5.98 -22.78 -12.99
CA ASP A 113 4.96 -23.35 -13.90
C ASP A 113 5.54 -23.85 -15.22
N GLU A 114 6.69 -23.31 -15.66
CA GLU A 114 7.31 -23.67 -16.94
C GLU A 114 8.26 -24.88 -16.81
N CYS A 115 9.14 -24.88 -15.79
CA CYS A 115 10.17 -25.91 -15.65
C CYS A 115 9.96 -26.87 -14.47
N GLY A 116 8.98 -26.62 -13.60
CA GLY A 116 8.70 -27.43 -12.41
C GLY A 116 9.72 -27.29 -11.29
N ALA A 117 10.69 -26.38 -11.41
CA ALA A 117 11.70 -26.17 -10.38
C ALA A 117 11.06 -25.63 -9.09
N LYS A 118 11.42 -26.23 -7.96
CA LYS A 118 10.98 -25.74 -6.65
C LYS A 118 11.67 -24.40 -6.35
N LEU A 119 10.87 -23.41 -6.04
CA LEU A 119 11.30 -22.07 -5.66
C LEU A 119 11.51 -22.13 -4.15
N ASN A 120 12.74 -21.88 -3.72
CA ASN A 120 13.21 -22.18 -2.38
C ASN A 120 13.83 -20.96 -1.73
#